data_AF-H1L1F0-F1
#
_entry.id   AF-H1L1F0-F1
#
_cell.length_a   1.000
_cell.length_b   1.000
_cell.length_c   1.000
_cell.angle_alpha   90.00
_cell.angle_beta   90.00
_cell.angle_gamma   90.00
#
_symmetry.space_group_name_H-M   'P 1'
#
loop_
_entity.id
_entity.type
_entity.pdbx_description
1 polymer ?
#
loop_
_entity_poly.entity_id
_entity_poly.type
_entity_poly.pdbx_seq_one_letter_code
_entity_poly.pdbx_strand_id
1 'polypeptide(L)' 'MGMHVVDCIATNGKNIIPIDFRVYDRPRDGKTKNDLCREIILSLVERGFNIRYICFDSWYSSKRKLKTYR' A
#
# COMPACT_ATOMS: atom_id res chain seq x y z
N MET A 1 -12.55 18.65 -3.08
CA MET A 1 -11.41 18.29 -2.21
C MET A 1 -11.86 17.20 -1.28
N GLY A 2 -11.08 16.13 -1.14
CA GLY A 2 -11.47 15.00 -0.31
C GLY A 2 -10.24 14.38 0.34
N MET A 3 -10.34 14.16 1.65
CA MET A 3 -9.39 13.31 2.36
C MET A 3 -9.58 11.88 1.86
N HIS A 4 -8.46 11.24 1.57
CA HIS A 4 -8.44 9.85 1.14
C HIS A 4 -7.68 9.02 2.17
N VAL A 5 -8.14 7.79 2.38
CA VAL A 5 -7.50 6.84 3.27
C VAL A 5 -7.01 5.66 2.44
N VAL A 6 -5.80 5.20 2.74
CA VAL A 6 -5.20 3.97 2.19
C VAL A 6 -4.91 3.05 3.36
N ASP A 7 -5.61 1.93 3.40
CA ASP A 7 -5.44 0.92 4.45
C ASP A 7 -4.60 -0.26 3.95
N CYS A 8 -3.80 -0.82 4.84
CA CYS A 8 -3.04 -2.03 4.63
C CYS A 8 -3.44 -3.09 5.64
N ILE A 9 -3.88 -4.22 5.12
CA ILE A 9 -4.40 -5.32 5.91
C ILE A 9 -3.55 -6.55 5.60
N ALA A 10 -2.99 -7.15 6.65
CA ALA A 10 -2.27 -8.41 6.55
C ALA A 10 -3.19 -9.57 6.88
N THR A 11 -3.00 -10.68 6.16
CA THR A 11 -3.63 -11.96 6.51
C THR A 11 -2.68 -13.12 6.33
N ASN A 12 -2.81 -14.11 7.22
CA ASN A 12 -2.15 -15.41 7.11
C ASN A 12 -3.13 -16.52 6.70
N GLY A 13 -4.32 -16.16 6.19
CA GLY A 13 -5.40 -17.09 5.84
C GLY A 13 -6.33 -17.47 7.01
N LYS A 14 -5.97 -17.15 8.26
CA LYS A 14 -6.84 -17.35 9.44
C LYS A 14 -7.19 -16.04 10.11
N ASN A 15 -6.21 -15.15 10.26
CA ASN A 15 -6.36 -13.86 10.90
C ASN A 15 -6.31 -12.75 9.85
N ILE A 16 -7.09 -11.70 10.07
CA ILE A 16 -7.10 -10.48 9.26
C ILE A 16 -6.78 -9.34 10.22
N ILE A 17 -5.63 -8.71 10.06
CA ILE A 17 -5.11 -7.70 10.99
C ILE A 17 -4.76 -6.44 10.20
N PRO A 18 -5.33 -5.28 10.54
CA PRO A 18 -4.88 -4.01 9.98
C PRO A 18 -3.47 -3.70 10.53
N ILE A 19 -2.53 -3.45 9.63
CA ILE A 19 -1.10 -3.29 9.98
C ILE A 19 -0.58 -1.89 9.71
N ASP A 20 -1.22 -1.14 8.80
CA ASP A 20 -0.88 0.25 8.53
C ASP A 20 -2.09 0.96 7.91
N PHE A 21 -2.21 2.26 8.13
CA PHE A 21 -3.17 3.12 7.42
C PHE A 21 -2.55 4.49 7.21
N ARG A 22 -2.89 5.12 6.07
CA ARG A 22 -2.41 6.46 5.73
C ARG A 22 -3.56 7.32 5.27
N VAL A 23 -3.71 8.46 5.93
CA VAL A 23 -4.59 9.54 5.48
C VAL A 23 -3.77 10.47 4.60
N TYR A 24 -4.27 10.82 3.43
CA TYR A 24 -3.59 11.72 2.52
C TYR A 24 -4.55 12.69 1.86
N ASP A 25 -4.03 13.89 1.53
CA ASP A 25 -4.76 14.94 0.87
C ASP A 25 -4.05 15.32 -0.44
N ARG A 26 -4.61 14.90 -1.59
CA ARG A 26 -4.03 15.12 -2.93
C ARG A 26 -3.47 16.53 -3.19
N PRO A 27 -4.17 17.63 -2.84
CA PRO A 27 -3.76 19.00 -3.14
C PRO A 27 -2.57 19.47 -2.28
N ARG A 28 -2.39 18.88 -1.09
CA ARG A 28 -1.32 19.23 -0.16
C ARG A 28 -0.09 18.36 -0.35
N ASP A 29 -0.28 17.06 -0.54
CA ASP A 29 0.83 16.11 -0.51
C ASP A 29 1.46 15.88 -1.89
N GLY A 30 0.75 16.14 -2.99
CA GLY A 30 1.21 15.83 -4.36
C GLY A 30 1.45 14.33 -4.63
N LYS A 31 1.28 13.47 -3.61
CA LYS A 31 1.48 12.03 -3.68
C LYS A 31 0.29 11.34 -4.34
N THR A 32 0.59 10.36 -5.18
CA THR A 32 -0.45 9.48 -5.73
C THR A 32 -0.74 8.35 -4.75
N LYS A 33 -1.92 7.72 -4.85
CA LYS A 33 -2.23 6.49 -4.09
C LYS A 33 -1.17 5.41 -4.27
N ASN A 34 -0.47 5.40 -5.40
CA ASN A 34 0.55 4.41 -5.72
C ASN A 34 1.84 4.64 -4.94
N ASP A 35 2.20 5.90 -4.74
CA ASP A 35 3.37 6.27 -3.94
C ASP A 35 3.13 5.85 -2.50
N LEU A 36 1.92 6.09 -1.99
CA LEU A 36 1.51 5.65 -0.65
C LEU A 36 1.55 4.14 -0.50
N CYS A 37 1.03 3.36 -1.46
CA CYS A 37 1.16 1.91 -1.44
C CYS A 37 2.62 1.46 -1.38
N ARG A 38 3.51 2.08 -2.16
CA ARG A 38 4.94 1.75 -2.16
C ARG A 38 5.57 2.06 -0.80
N GLU A 39 5.29 3.22 -0.23
CA GLU A 39 5.83 3.60 1.08
C GLU A 39 5.35 2.68 2.21
N ILE A 40 4.10 2.21 2.16
CA ILE A 40 3.59 1.21 3.11
C ILE A 40 4.38 -0.09 2.98
N ILE A 41 4.54 -0.61 1.76
CA ILE A 41 5.26 -1.86 1.52
C ILE A 41 6.72 -1.76 1.99
N LEU A 42 7.40 -0.65 1.68
CA LEU A 42 8.77 -0.40 2.15
C LEU A 42 8.84 -0.39 3.68
N SER A 43 7.90 0.30 4.35
CA SER A 43 7.86 0.33 5.81
C SER A 43 7.66 -1.06 6.42
N LEU A 44 6.87 -1.93 5.78
CA LEU A 44 6.68 -3.30 6.24
C LEU A 44 7.93 -4.15 6.07
N VAL A 45 8.63 -4.00 4.94
CA VAL A 45 9.92 -4.67 4.70
C VAL A 45 10.97 -4.23 5.72
N GLU A 46 11.07 -2.92 5.99
CA GLU A 46 11.97 -2.37 7.02
C GLU A 46 11.64 -2.91 8.42
N ARG A 47 10.35 -3.12 8.71
CA ARG A 47 9.88 -3.74 9.96
C ARG A 47 10.10 -5.27 10.01
N GLY A 48 10.65 -5.87 8.96
CA GLY A 48 10.95 -7.30 8.90
C GLY A 48 9.75 -8.20 8.59
N PHE A 49 8.66 -7.66 8.03
CA PHE A 49 7.52 -8.50 7.63
C PHE A 49 7.89 -9.38 6.44
N ASN A 50 7.68 -10.70 6.58
CA ASN A 50 7.83 -11.65 5.48
C ASN A 50 6.54 -11.74 4.66
N ILE A 51 6.43 -10.87 3.64
CA ILE A 51 5.25 -10.77 2.77
C ILE A 51 5.42 -11.69 1.58
N ARG A 52 4.57 -12.72 1.46
CA ARG A 52 4.57 -13.64 0.31
C ARG A 52 3.77 -13.14 -0.88
N TYR A 53 2.69 -12.43 -0.61
CA TYR A 53 1.76 -11.94 -1.64
C TYR A 53 1.26 -10.55 -1.26
N ILE A 54 1.13 -9.69 -2.26
CA ILE A 54 0.54 -8.36 -2.11
C ILE A 54 -0.69 -8.32 -3.01
N CYS A 55 -1.86 -8.05 -2.43
CA CYS A 55 -3.10 -7.89 -3.17
C CYS A 55 -3.49 -6.41 -3.18
N PHE A 56 -3.79 -5.88 -4.35
CA PHE A 56 -4.33 -4.54 -4.52
C PHE A 56 -5.31 -4.55 -5.68
N ASP A 57 -6.25 -3.60 -5.65
CA ASP A 57 -7.24 -3.44 -6.71
C ASP A 57 -6.58 -3.20 -8.08
N SER A 58 -7.20 -3.69 -9.15
CA SER A 58 -6.65 -3.61 -10.51
C SER A 58 -6.51 -2.18 -11.02
N TRP A 59 -7.21 -1.20 -10.42
CA TRP A 59 -6.98 0.23 -10.62
C TRP A 59 -5.51 0.61 -10.33
N TYR A 60 -4.86 -0.11 -9.40
CA TYR A 60 -3.44 0.03 -9.12
C TYR A 60 -2.53 -0.69 -10.14
N SER A 61 -3.02 -1.22 -11.25
CA SER A 61 -2.20 -1.94 -12.24
C SER A 61 -1.66 -1.04 -13.38
N SER A 62 -1.02 0.08 -13.06
CA SER A 62 -0.30 0.84 -14.11
C SER A 62 1.02 0.16 -14.44
N LYS A 63 1.34 0.01 -15.74
CA LYS A 63 2.51 -0.76 -16.29
C LYS A 63 3.86 -0.46 -15.61
N ARG A 64 4.02 0.72 -15.00
CA ARG A 64 5.24 1.11 -14.27
C ARG A 64 5.46 0.34 -12.96
N LYS A 65 4.43 -0.33 -12.42
CA LYS A 65 4.45 -0.97 -11.09
C LYS A 65 4.91 -2.43 -11.08
N LEU A 66 4.61 -3.19 -12.13
CA LEU A 66 5.00 -4.61 -12.23
C LEU A 66 6.53 -4.82 -12.22
N LYS A 67 7.32 -3.78 -12.54
CA LYS A 67 8.80 -3.83 -12.47
C LYS A 67 9.37 -3.63 -11.06
N THR A 68 8.59 -3.14 -10.10
CA THR A 68 9.05 -2.95 -8.71
C THR A 68 8.97 -4.23 -7.88
N TYR A 69 8.11 -5.17 -8.27
CA TYR A 69 7.82 -6.39 -7.52
C TYR A 69 8.52 -7.64 -8.11
N ARG A 70 9.63 -7.43 -8.82
CA ARG A 70 10.45 -8.49 -9.40
C ARG A 70 11.79 -8.55 -8.68
#